data_AF-A0A914QUR8-F1
#
_entry.id   AF-A0A914QUR8-F1
#
_cell.length_a   1.000
_cell.length_b   1.000
_cell.length_c   1.000
_cell.angle_alpha   90.00
_cell.angle_beta   90.00
_cell.angle_gamma   90.00
#
_symmetry.space_group_name_H-M   'P 1'
#
loop_
_entity.id
_entity.type
_entity.pdbx_description
1 polymer ?
#
loop_
_entity_poly.entity_id
_entity_poly.type
_entity_poly.pdbx_seq_one_letter_code
_entity_poly.pdbx_strand_id
1 'polypeptide(L)'
;MTDIDGLIQSINTAILDYCANPSSPQLSYNLEEQLTVLVRESALIDNSGRLKPHVSHVEQLLYQTYELLSASSTPITIRSKLLLYLYNLSQYNVKIRRYLSGDLQIAGIVYQNLKIALQQHLGPQNLIDNLRLLQVLTYEKSLVLADWTTELLQFLLNEITRANDQEWLPYCVAILCNLVCRSKAVCSKIMKDSKIHKALCKKLLEFLQNSSRTIVICSLTMVGNIFMHF
;
A
#
# COMPACT_ATOMS: atom_id res chain seq x y z
N MET A 1 -13.33 24.68 11.74
CA MET A 1 -12.48 24.24 10.62
C MET A 1 -11.05 24.28 11.11
N THR A 2 -10.43 23.12 11.30
CA THR A 2 -9.00 23.02 11.61
C THR A 2 -8.21 23.64 10.45
N ASP A 3 -7.24 24.49 10.73
CA ASP A 3 -6.33 25.02 9.72
C ASP A 3 -5.41 23.88 9.23
N ILE A 4 -5.80 23.23 8.14
CA ILE A 4 -5.10 22.08 7.56
C ILE A 4 -3.69 22.49 7.09
N ASP A 5 -3.53 23.71 6.57
CA ASP A 5 -2.23 24.19 6.11
C ASP A 5 -1.29 24.44 7.28
N GLY A 6 -1.80 25.06 8.36
CA GLY A 6 -1.05 25.21 9.62
C GLY A 6 -0.65 23.87 10.25
N LEU A 7 -1.53 22.86 10.20
CA LEU A 7 -1.22 21.51 10.67
C LEU A 7 -0.11 20.86 9.83
N ILE A 8 -0.23 20.90 8.50
CA ILE A 8 0.77 20.32 7.58
C ILE A 8 2.13 20.99 7.80
N GLN A 9 2.17 22.32 7.95
CA GLN A 9 3.42 23.05 8.19
C GLN A 9 4.07 22.68 9.54
N SER A 10 3.26 22.54 10.60
CA SER A 10 3.72 22.06 11.91
C SER A 10 4.38 20.68 11.80
N ILE A 11 3.76 19.76 11.05
CA ILE A 11 4.26 18.40 10.87
C ILE A 11 5.54 18.39 10.03
N ASN A 12 5.60 19.17 8.95
CA ASN A 12 6.81 19.31 8.14
C ASN A 12 8.00 19.76 8.99
N THR A 13 7.76 20.67 9.94
CA THR A 13 8.79 21.14 10.90
C THR A 13 9.19 20.03 11.85
N ALA A 14 8.23 19.31 12.45
CA ALA A 14 8.51 18.20 13.35
C ALA A 14 9.30 17.06 12.67
N ILE A 15 9.03 16.79 11.39
CA ILE A 15 9.81 15.82 10.60
C ILE A 15 11.24 16.32 10.41
N LEU A 16 11.45 17.59 10.06
CA LEU A 16 12.79 18.15 9.89
C LEU A 16 13.61 18.08 11.18
N ASP A 17 13.00 18.45 12.31
CA ASP A 17 13.66 18.36 13.62
C ASP A 17 14.05 16.92 13.96
N TYR A 18 13.13 15.97 13.75
CA TYR A 18 13.40 14.55 13.93
C TYR A 18 14.53 14.06 13.02
N CYS A 19 14.52 14.42 11.74
CA CYS A 19 15.57 14.03 10.79
C CYS A 19 16.94 14.61 11.15
N ALA A 20 16.99 15.80 11.76
CA ALA A 20 18.23 16.40 12.24
C ALA A 20 18.84 15.65 13.44
N ASN A 21 18.00 15.02 14.28
CA ASN A 21 18.48 14.19 15.39
C ASN A 21 17.54 12.99 15.66
N PRO A 22 17.62 11.93 14.82
CA PRO A 22 16.70 10.78 14.89
C PRO A 22 16.84 9.95 16.17
N SER A 23 17.99 10.07 16.84
CA SER A 23 18.31 9.37 18.09
C SER A 23 17.65 10.02 19.31
N SER A 24 17.05 11.20 19.18
CA SER A 24 16.38 11.91 20.27
C SER A 24 15.01 11.29 20.58
N PRO A 25 14.80 10.71 21.78
CA PRO A 25 13.50 10.15 22.15
C PRO A 25 12.40 11.21 22.19
N GLN A 26 12.74 12.44 22.61
CA GLN A 26 11.81 13.55 22.69
C GLN A 26 11.27 13.96 21.31
N LEU A 27 12.14 14.00 20.30
CA LEU A 27 11.74 14.36 18.93
C LEU A 27 10.93 13.24 18.28
N SER A 28 11.31 11.97 18.52
CA SER A 28 10.53 10.82 18.07
C SER A 28 9.12 10.84 18.67
N TYR A 29 9.01 11.06 19.99
CA TYR A 29 7.72 11.15 20.68
C TYR A 29 6.85 12.29 20.15
N ASN A 30 7.42 13.50 20.02
CA ASN A 30 6.70 14.65 19.47
C ASN A 30 6.20 14.38 18.03
N LEU A 31 7.04 13.81 17.17
CA LEU A 31 6.63 13.45 15.81
C LEU A 31 5.49 12.42 15.84
N GLU A 32 5.55 11.42 16.72
CA GLU A 32 4.48 10.43 16.84
C GLU A 32 3.13 11.03 17.28
N GLU A 33 3.13 12.00 18.18
CA GLU A 33 1.91 12.71 18.59
C GLU A 33 1.34 13.52 17.43
N GLN A 34 2.18 14.29 16.73
CA GLN A 34 1.78 15.08 15.57
C GLN A 34 1.23 14.20 14.45
N LEU A 35 1.85 13.05 14.18
CA LEU A 35 1.36 12.07 13.21
C LEU A 35 0.03 11.43 13.64
N THR A 36 -0.22 11.26 14.94
CA THR A 36 -1.51 10.77 15.44
C THR A 36 -2.62 11.76 15.11
N VAL A 37 -2.36 13.06 15.30
CA VAL A 37 -3.29 14.12 14.89
C VAL A 37 -3.49 14.09 13.37
N LEU A 38 -2.41 14.03 12.59
CA LEU A 38 -2.48 13.97 11.12
C LEU A 38 -3.33 12.80 10.62
N VAL A 39 -3.12 11.60 11.17
CA VAL A 39 -3.90 10.41 10.81
C VAL A 39 -5.38 10.64 11.09
N ARG A 40 -5.71 11.19 12.27
CA ARG A 40 -7.11 11.49 12.64
C ARG A 40 -7.74 12.50 11.69
N GLU A 41 -7.07 13.62 11.42
CA GLU A 41 -7.62 14.65 10.53
C GLU A 41 -7.70 14.15 9.08
N SER A 42 -6.72 13.36 8.63
CA SER A 42 -6.73 12.80 7.28
C SER A 42 -7.86 11.80 7.04
N ALA A 43 -8.29 11.08 8.08
CA ALA A 43 -9.44 10.18 8.01
C ALA A 43 -10.78 10.92 7.87
N LEU A 44 -10.82 12.22 8.20
CA LEU A 44 -12.01 13.07 8.09
C LEU A 44 -12.07 13.85 6.77
N ILE A 45 -11.05 13.75 5.92
CA ILE A 45 -11.04 14.39 4.61
C ILE A 45 -12.19 13.80 3.79
N ASP A 46 -13.10 14.66 3.36
CA ASP A 46 -14.22 14.26 2.50
C ASP A 46 -13.68 13.51 1.28
N ASN A 47 -14.32 12.40 0.92
CA ASN A 47 -14.02 11.61 -0.28
C ASN A 47 -14.17 12.46 -1.57
N SER A 48 -14.92 13.57 -1.52
CA SER A 48 -15.00 14.56 -2.59
C SER A 48 -13.88 15.62 -2.57
N GLY A 49 -13.13 15.70 -1.46
CA GLY A 49 -12.06 16.64 -1.17
C GLY A 49 -10.89 16.52 -2.14
N ARG A 50 -10.81 17.46 -3.08
CA ARG A 50 -9.77 17.50 -4.10
C ARG A 50 -8.49 18.15 -3.58
N LEU A 51 -7.81 17.54 -2.61
CA LEU A 51 -6.42 17.90 -2.31
C LEU A 51 -5.58 17.75 -3.58
N LYS A 52 -4.74 18.75 -3.88
CA LYS A 52 -3.83 18.73 -5.02
C LYS A 52 -2.41 18.55 -4.48
N PRO A 53 -1.58 17.69 -5.11
CA PRO A 53 -0.19 17.52 -4.68
C PRO A 53 0.57 18.84 -4.72
N HIS A 54 0.36 19.68 -5.74
CA HIS A 54 1.05 20.96 -5.95
C HIS A 54 0.72 22.09 -4.96
N VAL A 55 0.04 21.80 -3.85
CA VAL A 55 0.07 22.71 -2.70
C VAL A 55 1.41 22.45 -2.02
N SER A 56 2.32 23.43 -2.03
CA SER A 56 3.74 23.26 -1.66
C SER A 56 3.97 22.45 -0.38
N HIS A 57 3.17 22.70 0.66
CA HIS A 57 3.27 22.01 1.94
C HIS A 57 2.84 20.52 1.87
N VAL A 58 1.85 20.19 1.03
CA VAL A 58 1.39 18.81 0.81
C VAL A 58 2.44 18.02 0.04
N GLU A 59 2.98 18.59 -1.05
CA GLU A 59 4.04 17.94 -1.84
C GLU A 59 5.26 17.63 -0.97
N GLN A 60 5.67 18.61 -0.17
CA GLN A 60 6.78 18.48 0.79
C GLN A 60 6.50 17.38 1.81
N LEU A 61 5.30 17.34 2.41
CA LEU A 61 4.94 16.33 3.40
C LEU A 61 4.95 14.92 2.80
N LEU A 62 4.46 14.76 1.57
CA LEU A 62 4.48 13.49 0.86
C LEU A 62 5.91 13.03 0.54
N TYR A 63 6.78 13.95 0.12
CA TYR A 63 8.19 13.65 -0.12
C TYR A 63 8.91 13.26 1.18
N GLN A 64 8.70 14.01 2.26
CA GLN A 64 9.26 13.68 3.58
C GLN A 64 8.74 12.35 4.12
N THR A 65 7.48 12.02 3.86
CA THR A 65 6.89 10.71 4.20
C THR A 65 7.59 9.58 3.43
N TYR A 66 7.87 9.78 2.15
CA TYR A 66 8.64 8.84 1.33
C TYR A 66 10.04 8.59 1.91
N GLU A 67 10.77 9.66 2.27
CA GLU A 67 12.10 9.56 2.86
C GLU A 67 12.10 8.78 4.19
N LEU A 68 11.16 9.11 5.09
CA LEU A 68 11.01 8.41 6.36
C LEU A 68 10.67 6.93 6.19
N LEU A 69 9.78 6.58 5.25
CA LEU A 69 9.44 5.17 4.99
C LEU A 69 10.60 4.40 4.35
N SER A 70 11.48 5.08 3.63
CA SER A 70 12.66 4.50 2.97
C SER A 70 13.83 4.30 3.95
N ALA A 71 13.98 5.17 4.94
CA ALA A 71 15.04 5.06 5.94
C ALA A 71 14.83 3.85 6.85
N SER A 72 15.81 2.95 6.97
CA SER A 72 15.72 1.75 7.81
C SER A 72 15.62 2.05 9.31
N SER A 73 16.16 3.19 9.75
CA SER A 73 16.18 3.65 11.13
C SER A 73 14.82 4.14 11.65
N THR A 74 13.84 4.39 10.77
CA THR A 74 12.53 4.91 11.18
C THR A 74 11.78 3.91 12.07
N PRO A 75 11.35 4.33 13.28
CA PRO A 75 10.58 3.50 14.20
C PRO A 75 9.29 2.94 13.58
N ILE A 76 8.94 1.73 13.98
CA ILE A 76 7.73 1.03 13.53
C ILE A 76 6.48 1.88 13.79
N THR A 77 6.39 2.49 14.97
CA THR A 77 5.28 3.36 15.39
C THR A 77 5.09 4.58 14.49
N ILE A 78 6.17 5.13 13.93
CA ILE A 78 6.13 6.20 12.94
C ILE A 78 5.71 5.63 11.58
N ARG A 79 6.32 4.52 11.14
CA ARG A 79 5.97 3.86 9.86
C ARG A 79 4.49 3.54 9.76
N SER A 80 3.89 2.93 10.79
CA SER A 80 2.47 2.55 10.78
C SER A 80 1.57 3.78 10.63
N LYS A 81 1.89 4.90 11.28
CA LYS A 81 1.13 6.15 11.16
C LYS A 81 1.27 6.76 9.75
N LEU A 82 2.48 6.77 9.19
CA LEU A 82 2.74 7.26 7.83
C LEU A 82 2.02 6.43 6.77
N LEU A 83 2.05 5.09 6.88
CA LEU A 83 1.32 4.19 5.97
C LEU A 83 -0.19 4.45 6.00
N LEU A 84 -0.76 4.60 7.20
CA LEU A 84 -2.19 4.89 7.37
C LEU A 84 -2.56 6.27 6.82
N TYR A 85 -1.72 7.28 7.05
CA TYR A 85 -1.89 8.61 6.46
C TYR A 85 -1.91 8.58 4.93
N LEU A 86 -0.94 7.90 4.30
CA LEU A 86 -0.89 7.75 2.84
C LEU A 86 -2.12 7.00 2.30
N TYR A 87 -2.60 5.99 3.02
CA TYR A 87 -3.83 5.28 2.67
C TYR A 87 -5.04 6.21 2.69
N ASN A 88 -5.25 6.95 3.79
CA ASN A 88 -6.36 7.89 3.94
C ASN A 88 -6.41 8.92 2.80
N LEU A 89 -5.25 9.45 2.41
CA LEU A 89 -5.18 10.38 1.29
C LEU A 89 -5.45 9.72 -0.07
N SER A 90 -4.87 8.55 -0.32
CA SER A 90 -4.83 7.96 -1.66
C SER A 90 -6.07 7.15 -2.03
N GLN A 91 -6.84 6.66 -1.04
CA GLN A 91 -8.00 5.80 -1.28
C GLN A 91 -9.00 6.46 -2.25
N TYR A 92 -9.35 7.72 -2.01
CA TYR A 92 -10.34 8.45 -2.81
C TYR A 92 -9.73 9.56 -3.66
N ASN A 93 -8.53 10.06 -3.34
CA ASN A 93 -7.89 11.11 -4.11
C ASN A 93 -7.00 10.56 -5.24
N VAL A 94 -7.56 10.50 -6.45
CA VAL A 94 -6.88 10.02 -7.65
C VAL A 94 -5.61 10.84 -7.96
N LYS A 95 -5.57 12.15 -7.67
CA LYS A 95 -4.41 13.00 -7.97
C LYS A 95 -3.23 12.65 -7.07
N ILE A 96 -3.48 12.53 -5.76
CA ILE A 96 -2.46 12.13 -4.80
C ILE A 96 -2.00 10.70 -5.12
N ARG A 97 -2.93 9.77 -5.37
CA ARG A 97 -2.56 8.40 -5.73
C ARG A 97 -1.70 8.32 -7.00
N ARG A 98 -2.00 9.11 -8.04
CA ARG A 98 -1.17 9.20 -9.25
C ARG A 98 0.23 9.70 -8.96
N TYR A 99 0.34 10.73 -8.13
CA TYR A 99 1.63 11.27 -7.70
C TYR A 99 2.43 10.23 -6.90
N LEU A 100 1.79 9.54 -5.94
CA LEU A 100 2.41 8.48 -5.15
C LEU A 100 2.89 7.30 -6.01
N SER A 101 2.06 6.82 -6.94
CA SER A 101 2.37 5.65 -7.78
C SER A 101 3.30 5.96 -8.94
N GLY A 102 3.23 7.18 -9.50
CA GLY A 102 3.94 7.57 -10.72
C GLY A 102 5.20 8.39 -10.45
N ASP A 103 5.06 9.54 -9.79
CA ASP A 103 6.16 10.46 -9.55
C ASP A 103 7.07 9.98 -8.42
N LEU A 104 6.50 9.68 -7.24
CA LEU A 104 7.27 9.17 -6.09
C LEU A 104 7.53 7.65 -6.15
N GLN A 105 6.78 6.91 -6.96
CA GLN A 105 6.90 5.45 -7.13
C GLN A 105 6.94 4.67 -5.79
N ILE A 106 6.16 5.11 -4.80
CA ILE A 106 6.28 4.66 -3.41
C ILE A 106 5.88 3.19 -3.18
N ALA A 107 5.22 2.55 -4.15
CA ALA A 107 4.76 1.16 -4.02
C ALA A 107 5.89 0.18 -3.67
N GLY A 108 7.09 0.39 -4.22
CA GLY A 108 8.27 -0.41 -3.87
C GLY A 108 8.65 -0.27 -2.40
N ILE A 109 8.64 0.96 -1.88
CA ILE A 109 8.93 1.26 -0.46
C ILE A 109 7.86 0.67 0.46
N VAL A 110 6.57 0.76 0.10
CA VAL A 110 5.49 0.13 0.86
C VAL A 110 5.68 -1.39 0.89
N TYR A 111 6.09 -2.01 -0.21
CA TYR A 111 6.41 -3.43 -0.21
C TYR A 111 7.61 -3.78 0.67
N GLN A 112 8.67 -2.95 0.72
CA GLN A 112 9.76 -3.17 1.67
C GLN A 112 9.28 -3.09 3.13
N ASN A 113 8.38 -2.15 3.44
CA ASN A 113 7.76 -2.04 4.77
C ASN A 113 6.92 -3.28 5.14
N LEU A 114 6.20 -3.87 4.18
CA LEU A 114 5.53 -5.15 4.36
C LEU A 114 6.52 -6.27 4.72
N LYS A 115 7.68 -6.33 4.04
CA LYS A 115 8.72 -7.32 4.37
C LYS A 115 9.27 -7.13 5.78
N ILE A 116 9.51 -5.89 6.21
CA ILE A 116 9.91 -5.58 7.58
C ILE A 116 8.85 -6.06 8.57
N ALA A 117 7.56 -5.79 8.30
CA ALA A 117 6.46 -6.22 9.16
C ALA A 117 6.38 -7.75 9.31
N LEU A 118 6.64 -8.49 8.23
CA LEU A 118 6.72 -9.95 8.25
C LEU A 118 7.92 -10.46 9.03
N GLN A 119 9.10 -9.87 8.81
CA GLN A 119 10.35 -10.26 9.48
C GLN A 119 10.31 -10.01 10.99
N GLN A 120 9.66 -8.93 11.42
CA GLN A 120 9.55 -8.54 12.82
C GLN A 120 8.27 -9.05 13.50
N HIS A 121 7.44 -9.83 12.80
CA HIS A 121 6.19 -10.39 13.32
C HIS A 121 5.25 -9.34 13.94
N LEU A 122 5.07 -8.19 13.28
CA LEU A 122 4.32 -7.03 13.80
C LEU A 122 2.80 -7.23 13.91
N GLY A 123 2.32 -8.46 13.71
CA GLY A 123 0.92 -8.84 13.79
C GLY A 123 0.09 -8.41 12.57
N PRO A 124 -1.14 -8.95 12.46
CA PRO A 124 -1.94 -8.86 11.23
C PRO A 124 -2.32 -7.46 10.79
N GLN A 125 -2.60 -6.54 11.73
CA GLN A 125 -3.01 -5.18 11.39
C GLN A 125 -1.93 -4.44 10.60
N ASN A 126 -0.66 -4.60 10.98
CA ASN A 126 0.46 -4.00 10.24
C ASN A 126 0.57 -4.55 8.81
N LEU A 127 0.29 -5.85 8.61
CA LEU A 127 0.24 -6.43 7.26
C LEU A 127 -0.92 -5.84 6.46
N ILE A 128 -2.11 -5.77 7.06
CA ILE A 128 -3.32 -5.23 6.43
C ILE A 128 -3.09 -3.78 5.98
N ASP A 129 -2.49 -2.93 6.80
CA ASP A 129 -2.28 -1.52 6.46
C ASP A 129 -1.34 -1.34 5.26
N ASN A 130 -0.26 -2.13 5.19
CA ASN A 130 0.62 -2.16 4.02
C ASN A 130 -0.11 -2.67 2.77
N LEU A 131 -0.87 -3.76 2.90
CA LEU A 131 -1.59 -4.38 1.78
C LEU A 131 -2.73 -3.49 1.26
N ARG A 132 -3.43 -2.77 2.13
CA ARG A 132 -4.44 -1.78 1.77
C ARG A 132 -3.86 -0.68 0.89
N LEU A 133 -2.73 -0.11 1.31
CA LEU A 133 -2.04 0.90 0.53
C LEU A 133 -1.54 0.34 -0.81
N LEU A 134 -0.92 -0.85 -0.81
CA LEU A 134 -0.50 -1.51 -2.06
C LEU A 134 -1.67 -1.79 -3.01
N GLN A 135 -2.84 -2.21 -2.50
CA GLN A 135 -4.03 -2.40 -3.32
C GLN A 135 -4.41 -1.11 -4.05
N VAL A 136 -4.45 0.00 -3.31
CA VAL A 136 -4.79 1.31 -3.86
C VAL A 136 -3.74 1.73 -4.91
N LEU A 137 -2.45 1.64 -4.58
CA LEU A 137 -1.37 2.07 -5.49
C LEU A 137 -1.29 1.22 -6.77
N THR A 138 -1.52 -0.09 -6.68
CA THR A 138 -1.45 -1.03 -7.82
C THR A 138 -2.63 -0.89 -8.79
N TYR A 139 -3.74 -0.33 -8.34
CA TYR A 139 -4.86 0.02 -9.21
C TYR A 139 -4.53 1.19 -10.16
N GLU A 140 -3.60 2.07 -9.78
CA GLU A 140 -3.37 3.33 -10.51
C GLU A 140 -2.50 3.15 -11.77
N LYS A 141 -3.00 3.60 -12.92
CA LYS A 141 -2.34 3.37 -14.22
C LYS A 141 -0.89 3.87 -14.30
N SER A 142 -0.55 4.94 -13.56
CA SER A 142 0.81 5.49 -13.52
C SER A 142 1.84 4.61 -12.80
N LEU A 143 1.43 3.54 -12.10
CA LEU A 143 2.38 2.65 -11.42
C LEU A 143 3.39 2.04 -12.40
N VAL A 144 4.67 2.23 -12.10
CA VAL A 144 5.80 1.58 -12.77
C VAL A 144 6.08 0.22 -12.10
N LEU A 145 6.12 -0.85 -12.90
CA LEU A 145 6.52 -2.17 -12.41
C LEU A 145 8.05 -2.26 -12.38
N ALA A 146 8.60 -2.78 -11.28
CA ALA A 146 10.06 -2.90 -11.08
C ALA A 146 10.39 -4.22 -10.34
N ASP A 147 11.62 -4.36 -9.85
CA ASP A 147 12.11 -5.61 -9.25
C ASP A 147 11.24 -6.11 -8.09
N TRP A 148 10.78 -5.19 -7.24
CA TRP A 148 9.86 -5.49 -6.12
C TRP A 148 8.57 -6.17 -6.57
N THR A 149 8.11 -5.95 -7.81
CA THR A 149 6.89 -6.56 -8.34
C THR A 149 7.04 -8.08 -8.46
N THR A 150 8.24 -8.58 -8.74
CA THR A 150 8.51 -10.02 -8.81
C THR A 150 8.40 -10.68 -7.45
N GLU A 151 9.04 -10.10 -6.43
CA GLU A 151 8.96 -10.58 -5.06
C GLU A 151 7.52 -10.49 -4.51
N LEU A 152 6.84 -9.37 -4.78
CA LEU A 152 5.44 -9.21 -4.41
C LEU A 152 4.56 -10.27 -5.06
N LEU A 153 4.73 -10.55 -6.35
CA LEU A 153 3.97 -11.58 -7.04
C LEU A 153 4.12 -12.95 -6.35
N GLN A 154 5.34 -13.32 -5.99
CA GLN A 154 5.60 -14.58 -5.28
C GLN A 154 4.92 -14.60 -3.90
N PHE A 155 5.02 -13.50 -3.15
CA PHE A 155 4.32 -13.35 -1.87
C PHE A 155 2.81 -13.53 -2.04
N LEU A 156 2.19 -12.86 -3.00
CA LEU A 156 0.74 -12.92 -3.24
C LEU A 156 0.28 -14.32 -3.63
N LEU A 157 1.01 -14.97 -4.54
CA LEU A 157 0.68 -16.32 -4.99
C LEU A 157 0.77 -17.32 -3.83
N ASN A 158 1.79 -17.20 -2.98
CA ASN A 158 1.91 -18.01 -1.78
C ASN A 158 0.70 -17.77 -0.86
N GLU A 159 0.41 -16.52 -0.49
CA GLU A 159 -0.71 -16.20 0.41
C GLU A 159 -2.07 -16.66 -0.12
N ILE A 160 -2.33 -16.50 -1.42
CA ILE A 160 -3.59 -16.89 -2.06
C ILE A 160 -3.75 -18.42 -2.14
N THR A 161 -2.64 -19.14 -2.30
CA THR A 161 -2.66 -20.60 -2.45
C THR A 161 -2.52 -21.36 -1.13
N ARG A 162 -2.45 -20.67 0.00
CA ARG A 162 -2.44 -21.29 1.33
C ARG A 162 -3.72 -22.10 1.58
N ALA A 163 -3.59 -23.13 2.42
CA ALA A 163 -4.72 -23.97 2.81
C ALA A 163 -5.76 -23.18 3.63
N ASN A 164 -5.29 -22.32 4.53
CA ASN A 164 -6.12 -21.54 5.44
C ASN A 164 -6.12 -20.06 5.04
N ASP A 165 -7.32 -19.54 4.76
CA ASP A 165 -7.53 -18.15 4.42
C ASP A 165 -7.17 -17.26 5.62
N GLN A 166 -6.37 -16.23 5.36
CA GLN A 166 -5.98 -15.22 6.35
C GLN A 166 -6.90 -14.00 6.22
N GLU A 167 -7.02 -13.22 7.28
CA GLU A 167 -7.88 -12.01 7.27
C GLU A 167 -7.45 -10.95 6.24
N TRP A 168 -6.18 -10.96 5.83
CA TRP A 168 -5.65 -10.07 4.79
C TRP A 168 -5.79 -10.62 3.36
N LEU A 169 -6.34 -11.82 3.18
CA LEU A 169 -6.53 -12.45 1.87
C LEU A 169 -7.25 -11.56 0.84
N PRO A 170 -8.34 -10.81 1.19
CA PRO A 170 -9.01 -9.95 0.21
C PRO A 170 -8.08 -8.94 -0.45
N TYR A 171 -7.11 -8.40 0.29
CA TYR A 171 -6.13 -7.45 -0.24
C TYR A 171 -5.14 -8.15 -1.17
N CYS A 172 -4.66 -9.34 -0.81
CA CYS A 172 -3.77 -10.12 -1.67
C CYS A 172 -4.43 -10.44 -3.03
N VAL A 173 -5.69 -10.90 -3.00
CA VAL A 173 -6.46 -11.22 -4.20
C VAL A 173 -6.67 -9.96 -5.07
N ALA A 174 -7.00 -8.82 -4.44
CA ALA A 174 -7.20 -7.56 -5.16
C ALA A 174 -5.91 -7.02 -5.79
N ILE A 175 -4.78 -7.07 -5.06
CA ILE A 175 -3.47 -6.66 -5.60
C ILE A 175 -3.08 -7.54 -6.78
N LEU A 176 -3.21 -8.87 -6.66
CA LEU A 176 -2.89 -9.78 -7.75
C LEU A 176 -3.77 -9.49 -8.98
N CYS A 177 -5.07 -9.27 -8.76
CA CYS A 177 -6.00 -8.90 -9.82
C CYS A 177 -5.57 -7.62 -10.55
N ASN A 178 -5.17 -6.58 -9.81
CA ASN A 178 -4.67 -5.34 -10.41
C ASN A 178 -3.43 -5.58 -11.28
N LEU A 179 -2.48 -6.39 -10.82
CA LEU A 179 -1.24 -6.69 -11.55
C LEU A 179 -1.51 -7.53 -12.81
N VAL A 180 -2.38 -8.53 -12.71
CA VAL A 180 -2.81 -9.40 -13.81
C VAL A 180 -3.51 -8.59 -14.90
N CYS A 181 -4.49 -7.76 -14.53
CA CYS A 181 -5.23 -6.93 -15.50
C CYS A 181 -4.34 -5.89 -16.20
N ARG A 182 -3.23 -5.48 -15.57
CA ARG A 182 -2.30 -4.49 -16.11
C ARG A 182 -1.30 -5.07 -17.08
N SER A 183 -0.79 -6.27 -16.82
CA SER A 183 0.45 -6.74 -17.44
C SER A 183 0.36 -8.17 -17.95
N LYS A 184 0.43 -8.33 -19.27
CA LYS A 184 0.57 -9.65 -19.91
C LYS A 184 1.81 -10.38 -19.42
N ALA A 185 2.91 -9.68 -19.12
CA ALA A 185 4.12 -10.29 -18.60
C ALA A 185 3.91 -10.92 -17.20
N VAL A 186 3.09 -10.30 -16.35
CA VAL A 186 2.67 -10.89 -15.06
C VAL A 186 1.88 -12.18 -15.32
N CYS A 187 0.92 -12.15 -16.24
CA CYS A 187 0.14 -13.33 -16.61
C CYS A 187 1.05 -14.47 -17.13
N SER A 188 1.93 -14.17 -18.09
CA SER A 188 2.89 -15.14 -18.64
C SER A 188 3.79 -15.74 -17.56
N LYS A 189 4.21 -14.96 -16.58
CA LYS A 189 5.03 -15.43 -15.46
C LYS A 189 4.27 -16.42 -14.57
N ILE A 190 3.00 -16.16 -14.28
CA ILE A 190 2.13 -17.08 -13.53
C ILE A 190 1.92 -18.38 -14.33
N MET A 191 1.61 -18.28 -15.61
CA MET A 191 1.32 -19.43 -16.48
C MET A 191 2.55 -20.32 -16.73
N LYS A 192 3.77 -19.75 -16.67
CA LYS A 192 5.02 -20.50 -16.90
C LYS A 192 5.26 -21.59 -15.86
N ASP A 193 4.86 -21.37 -14.61
CA ASP A 193 4.94 -22.38 -13.56
C ASP A 193 3.61 -23.15 -13.47
N SER A 194 3.59 -24.36 -14.04
CA SER A 194 2.39 -25.21 -14.09
C SER A 194 1.83 -25.56 -12.70
N LYS A 195 2.69 -25.68 -11.68
CA LYS A 195 2.24 -26.02 -10.32
C LYS A 195 1.53 -24.84 -9.68
N ILE A 196 2.15 -23.66 -9.74
CA ILE A 196 1.57 -22.41 -9.24
C ILE A 196 0.28 -22.09 -9.99
N HIS A 197 0.30 -22.18 -11.32
CA HIS A 197 -0.86 -21.90 -12.15
C HIS A 197 -2.05 -22.78 -11.77
N LYS A 198 -1.87 -24.10 -11.67
CA LYS A 198 -2.94 -25.03 -11.26
C LYS A 198 -3.45 -24.76 -9.84
N ALA A 199 -2.55 -24.50 -8.89
CA ALA A 199 -2.92 -24.19 -7.52
C ALA A 199 -3.76 -22.90 -7.43
N LEU A 200 -3.33 -21.85 -8.13
CA LEU A 200 -4.06 -20.60 -8.24
C LEU A 200 -5.42 -20.83 -8.89
N CYS A 201 -5.49 -21.53 -10.03
CA CYS A 201 -6.73 -21.81 -10.72
C CYS A 201 -7.76 -22.49 -9.82
N LYS A 202 -7.33 -23.52 -9.08
CA LYS A 202 -8.19 -24.22 -8.11
C LYS A 202 -8.72 -23.26 -7.05
N LYS A 203 -7.85 -22.43 -6.47
CA LYS A 203 -8.24 -21.45 -5.45
C LYS A 203 -9.19 -20.37 -5.97
N LEU A 204 -8.98 -19.87 -7.18
CA LEU A 204 -9.88 -18.88 -7.79
C LEU A 204 -11.29 -19.43 -8.00
N LEU A 205 -11.42 -20.72 -8.35
CA LEU A 205 -12.73 -21.38 -8.46
C LEU A 205 -13.39 -21.58 -7.10
N GLU A 206 -12.64 -21.98 -6.06
CA GLU A 206 -13.13 -22.06 -4.68
C GLU A 206 -13.64 -20.69 -4.20
N PHE A 207 -12.92 -19.62 -4.52
CA PHE A 207 -13.25 -18.25 -4.16
C PHE A 207 -14.53 -17.68 -4.78
N LEU A 208 -15.07 -18.31 -5.83
CA LEU A 208 -16.36 -17.90 -6.40
C LEU A 208 -17.53 -18.07 -5.44
N GLN A 209 -17.37 -18.92 -4.42
CA GLN A 209 -18.37 -19.15 -3.37
C GLN A 209 -18.05 -18.38 -2.07
N ASN A 210 -17.04 -17.51 -2.08
CA ASN A 210 -16.63 -16.77 -0.89
C ASN A 210 -17.67 -15.68 -0.53
N SER A 211 -17.85 -15.42 0.77
CA SER A 211 -18.79 -14.39 1.26
C SER A 211 -18.30 -12.96 0.96
N SER A 212 -17.00 -12.76 0.76
CA SER A 212 -16.40 -11.49 0.39
C SER A 212 -16.59 -11.20 -1.10
N ARG A 213 -17.40 -10.17 -1.40
CA ARG A 213 -17.62 -9.69 -2.77
C ARG A 213 -16.32 -9.33 -3.48
N THR A 214 -15.36 -8.74 -2.76
CA THR A 214 -14.04 -8.39 -3.30
C THR A 214 -13.31 -9.63 -3.81
N ILE A 215 -13.29 -10.72 -3.03
CA ILE A 215 -12.64 -11.97 -3.40
C ILE A 215 -13.33 -12.56 -4.63
N VAL A 216 -14.66 -12.60 -4.66
CA VAL A 216 -15.43 -13.16 -5.79
C VAL A 216 -15.16 -12.37 -7.08
N ILE A 217 -15.30 -11.04 -7.05
CA ILE A 217 -15.14 -10.18 -8.24
C ILE A 217 -13.71 -10.23 -8.78
N CYS A 218 -12.71 -10.14 -7.90
CA CYS A 218 -11.31 -10.21 -8.31
C CYS A 218 -10.98 -11.59 -8.88
N SER A 219 -11.52 -12.66 -8.29
CA SER A 219 -11.32 -14.03 -8.79
C SER A 219 -11.91 -14.22 -10.18
N LEU A 220 -13.16 -13.77 -10.41
CA LEU A 220 -13.79 -13.81 -11.74
C LEU A 220 -12.95 -13.04 -12.79
N THR A 221 -12.48 -11.85 -12.43
CA THR A 221 -11.67 -11.02 -13.31
C THR A 221 -10.34 -11.70 -13.66
N MET A 222 -9.68 -12.31 -12.68
CA MET A 222 -8.44 -13.06 -12.90
C MET A 222 -8.67 -14.33 -13.71
N VAL A 223 -9.80 -15.04 -13.53
CA VAL A 223 -10.15 -16.18 -14.39
C VAL A 223 -10.23 -15.73 -15.84
N GLY A 224 -10.90 -14.62 -16.14
CA GLY A 224 -10.95 -14.07 -17.50
C GLY A 224 -9.56 -13.78 -18.08
N ASN A 225 -8.68 -13.12 -17.32
CA ASN A 225 -7.36 -12.72 -17.81
C ASN A 225 -6.33 -13.86 -17.88
N ILE A 226 -6.38 -14.81 -16.94
CA ILE A 226 -5.41 -15.91 -16.84
C ILE A 226 -5.87 -17.10 -17.68
N PHE A 227 -7.17 -17.38 -17.76
CA PHE A 227 -7.70 -18.56 -18.44
C PHE A 227 -8.14 -18.30 -19.87
N MET A 228 -8.63 -17.10 -20.22
CA MET A 228 -9.24 -16.84 -21.54
C MET A 228 -8.32 -16.14 -22.53
N HIS A 229 -7.02 -16.04 -22.25
CA HIS A 229 -6.01 -15.60 -23.23
C HIS A 229 -5.39 -16.76 -24.02
N PHE A 230 -6.20 -17.77 -24.34
CA PHE A 230 -5.94 -18.74 -25.42
C PHE A 230 -6.64 -18.30 -26.70
#